data_AF-A0A6G7Y8I3-F1
#
_entry.id   AF-A0A6G7Y8I3-F1
#
_cell.length_a   1.000
_cell.length_b   1.000
_cell.length_c   1.000
_cell.angle_alpha   90.00
_cell.angle_beta   90.00
_cell.angle_gamma   90.00
#
_symmetry.space_group_name_H-M   'P 1'
#
loop_
_entity.id
_entity.type
_entity.pdbx_description
1 polymer ?
#
loop_
_entity_poly.entity_id
_entity_poly.type
_entity_poly.pdbx_seq_one_letter_code
_entity_poly.pdbx_strand_id
1 'polypeptide(L)' 'MDTMLVDCVGCTARGPACSDCVVSVLLGVPEQDAPEIAGLADDERSALEAMAAGGLLPPLRLARPVVPLAPPRRWRRGA' A
#
# COMPACT_ATOMS: atom_id res chain seq x y z
N MET A 1 -25.15 6.93 8.99
CA MET A 1 -24.29 6.72 7.81
C MET A 1 -23.79 5.29 7.95
N ASP A 2 -24.23 4.42 7.05
CA ASP A 2 -23.95 2.98 7.13
C ASP A 2 -22.59 2.70 6.48
N THR A 3 -21.70 2.03 7.20
CA THR A 3 -20.32 1.79 6.75
C THR A 3 -20.20 0.35 6.26
N MET A 4 -19.86 0.18 4.99
CA MET A 4 -19.53 -1.13 4.43
C MET A 4 -18.08 -1.51 4.77
N LEU A 5 -17.87 -2.65 5.43
CA LEU A 5 -16.55 -3.20 5.73
C LEU A 5 -16.23 -4.37 4.79
N VAL A 6 -15.09 -4.29 4.10
CA VAL A 6 -14.60 -5.36 3.22
C VAL A 6 -13.42 -6.08 3.87
N ASP A 7 -13.59 -7.38 4.14
CA ASP A 7 -12.52 -8.23 4.68
C ASP A 7 -11.62 -8.77 3.55
N CYS A 8 -10.64 -7.95 3.16
CA CYS A 8 -9.60 -8.37 2.22
C CYS A 8 -8.67 -9.45 2.79
N VAL A 9 -8.68 -9.74 4.10
CA VAL A 9 -7.82 -10.77 4.72
C VAL A 9 -8.45 -12.16 4.60
N GLY A 10 -9.77 -12.28 4.77
CA GLY A 10 -10.53 -13.53 4.63
C GLY A 10 -10.99 -13.86 3.20
N CYS A 11 -10.81 -12.94 2.24
CA CYS A 11 -11.25 -13.12 0.87
C CYS A 11 -10.54 -14.31 0.18
N THR A 12 -11.32 -15.31 -0.24
CA THR A 12 -10.80 -16.53 -0.92
C THR A 12 -10.32 -16.26 -2.34
N ALA A 13 -10.77 -15.16 -2.94
CA ALA A 13 -10.35 -14.71 -4.27
C ALA A 13 -9.11 -13.79 -4.24
N ARG A 14 -8.60 -13.46 -3.03
CA ARG A 14 -7.45 -12.56 -2.86
C ARG A 14 -6.23 -13.09 -3.61
N GLY A 15 -5.61 -12.24 -4.42
CA GLY A 15 -4.52 -12.57 -5.33
C GLY A 15 -5.07 -12.76 -6.74
N PRO A 16 -5.55 -13.96 -7.12
CA PRO A 16 -5.94 -14.26 -8.49
C PRO A 16 -7.03 -13.36 -9.09
N ALA A 17 -7.94 -12.84 -8.26
CA ALA A 17 -9.02 -11.96 -8.71
C ALA A 17 -8.84 -10.50 -8.25
N CYS A 18 -7.66 -10.14 -7.71
CA CYS A 18 -7.43 -8.77 -7.26
C CYS A 18 -7.29 -7.79 -8.42
N SER A 19 -6.85 -8.25 -9.60
CA SER A 19 -6.66 -7.40 -10.79
C SER A 19 -7.97 -6.88 -11.38
N ASP A 20 -9.09 -7.60 -11.19
CA ASP A 20 -10.43 -7.23 -11.66
C ASP A 20 -11.44 -6.99 -10.53
N CYS A 21 -10.98 -6.95 -9.27
CA CYS A 21 -11.82 -6.65 -8.11
C CYS A 21 -12.26 -5.18 -8.09
N VAL A 22 -13.53 -4.93 -7.78
CA VAL A 22 -14.09 -3.57 -7.60
C VAL A 22 -13.30 -2.72 -6.60
N VAL A 23 -12.73 -3.34 -5.55
CA VAL A 23 -11.88 -2.65 -4.57
C VAL A 23 -10.64 -2.08 -5.23
N SER A 24 -9.98 -2.85 -6.11
CA SER A 24 -8.78 -2.41 -6.83
C SER A 24 -9.10 -1.38 -7.90
N VAL A 25 -10.29 -1.45 -8.52
CA VAL A 25 -10.76 -0.40 -9.45
C VAL A 25 -10.95 0.93 -8.71
N LEU A 26 -11.52 0.90 -7.51
CA LEU A 26 -11.81 2.10 -6.74
C LEU A 26 -10.59 2.67 -6.01
N LEU A 27 -9.68 1.81 -5.52
CA LEU A 27 -8.59 2.20 -4.62
C LEU A 27 -7.18 1.94 -5.19
N GLY A 28 -7.06 1.28 -6.34
CA GLY A 28 -5.81 0.77 -6.89
C GLY A 28 -5.48 -0.66 -6.42
N VAL A 29 -4.65 -1.38 -7.19
CA VAL A 29 -4.22 -2.74 -6.82
C VAL A 29 -3.24 -2.65 -5.64
N PRO A 30 -3.47 -3.37 -4.53
CA PRO A 30 -2.57 -3.37 -3.39
C PRO A 30 -1.28 -4.13 -3.73
N GLU A 31 -0.30 -3.45 -4.33
CA GLU A 31 1.14 -3.79 -4.41
C GLU A 31 1.55 -5.14 -5.04
N GLN A 32 0.62 -6.05 -5.40
CA GLN A 32 0.96 -7.37 -5.93
C GLN A 32 1.59 -7.30 -7.34
N ASP A 33 1.21 -6.27 -8.11
CA ASP A 33 1.59 -6.10 -9.53
C ASP A 33 2.12 -4.69 -9.83
N ALA A 34 2.44 -3.91 -8.80
CA ALA A 34 3.21 -2.70 -9.04
C ALA A 34 4.60 -3.17 -9.51
N PRO A 35 5.06 -2.80 -10.73
CA PRO A 35 6.44 -3.08 -11.12
C PRO A 35 7.30 -2.56 -9.98
N GLU A 36 8.31 -3.35 -9.54
CA GLU A 36 9.21 -3.02 -8.43
C GLU A 36 9.23 -1.52 -8.25
N ILE A 37 8.54 -1.00 -7.23
CA ILE A 37 8.66 0.41 -6.92
C ILE A 37 10.11 0.51 -6.48
N ALA A 38 10.99 0.78 -7.45
CA ALA A 38 12.37 1.06 -7.23
C ALA A 38 12.31 2.21 -6.24
N GLY A 39 12.66 1.91 -4.99
CA GLY A 39 12.65 2.92 -3.95
C GLY A 39 13.44 4.11 -4.45
N LEU A 40 13.06 5.31 -4.04
CA LEU A 40 13.77 6.53 -4.40
C LEU A 40 15.27 6.34 -4.14
N ALA A 41 16.07 6.57 -5.16
CA ALA A 41 17.51 6.66 -5.00
C ALA A 41 17.85 7.83 -4.05
N ASP A 42 19.06 7.81 -3.49
CA ASP A 42 19.46 8.79 -2.48
C ASP A 42 19.40 10.24 -3.00
N ASP A 43 19.75 10.45 -4.26
CA ASP A 43 19.70 11.73 -4.94
C ASP A 43 18.26 12.19 -5.23
N GLU A 44 17.39 11.28 -5.68
CA GLU A 44 15.97 11.55 -5.88
C GLU A 44 15.28 11.94 -4.58
N ARG A 45 15.58 11.23 -3.48
CA ARG A 45 15.09 11.57 -2.14
C ARG A 45 15.59 12.95 -1.70
N SER A 46 16.87 13.24 -1.90
CA SER A 46 17.45 14.55 -1.55
C SER A 46 16.82 15.69 -2.36
N ALA A 47 16.53 15.47 -3.64
CA ALA A 47 15.84 16.44 -4.49
C ALA A 47 14.42 16.73 -3.98
N LEU A 48 13.66 15.69 -3.62
CA LEU A 48 12.33 15.84 -3.03
C LEU A 48 12.37 16.61 -1.70
N GLU A 49 13.36 16.32 -0.84
CA GLU A 49 13.57 17.02 0.43
C GLU A 49 13.85 18.51 0.21
N ALA A 50 14.70 18.86 -0.76
CA ALA A 50 14.99 20.24 -1.10
C ALA A 50 13.73 20.99 -1.59
N MET A 51 12.90 20.34 -2.42
CA MET A 51 11.64 20.94 -2.87
C MET A 51 10.64 21.14 -1.73
N ALA A 52 10.54 20.18 -0.80
CA ALA A 52 9.67 20.31 0.37
C ALA A 52 10.16 21.41 1.32
N ALA A 53 11.47 21.49 1.57
CA ALA A 53 12.08 22.57 2.37
C ALA A 53 11.84 23.95 1.74
N GLY A 54 11.83 24.02 0.40
CA GLY A 54 11.49 25.23 -0.35
C GLY A 54 9.99 25.53 -0.44
N GLY A 55 9.12 24.69 0.11
CA GLY A 55 7.66 24.87 0.09
C GLY A 55 6.98 24.55 -1.25
N LEU A 56 7.72 23.98 -2.22
CA LEU A 56 7.16 23.50 -3.49
C LEU A 56 6.36 22.20 -3.31
N LEU A 57 6.68 21.44 -2.27
CA LEU A 57 5.97 20.22 -1.90
C LEU A 57 5.46 20.30 -0.46
N PRO A 58 4.35 19.61 -0.14
CA PRO A 58 3.93 19.41 1.24
C PRO A 58 4.96 18.57 2.02
N PRO A 59 4.91 18.56 3.37
CA PRO A 59 5.85 17.79 4.19
C PRO A 59 5.89 16.31 3.78
N LEU A 60 7.08 15.83 3.45
CA LEU A 60 7.27 14.47 2.96
C LEU A 60 6.93 13.45 4.05
N ARG A 61 6.18 12.42 3.68
CA ARG A 61 5.80 11.29 4.53
C ARG A 61 6.37 9.98 3.97
N LEU A 62 7.66 10.00 3.62
CA LEU A 62 8.33 8.83 3.05
C LEU A 62 8.35 7.70 4.09
N ALA A 63 7.81 6.54 3.71
CA ALA A 63 7.89 5.33 4.51
C ALA A 63 9.06 4.48 4.01
N ARG A 64 9.87 3.96 4.94
CA ARG A 64 10.87 2.96 4.58
C ARG A 64 10.15 1.66 4.26
N PRO A 65 10.45 1.00 3.12
CA PRO A 65 9.94 -0.35 2.86
C PRO A 65 10.32 -1.24 4.04
N VAL A 66 9.32 -1.72 4.77
CA VAL A 66 9.51 -2.72 5.80
C VAL A 66 9.18 -4.05 5.15
N VAL A 67 10.16 -4.95 5.09
CA VAL A 67 9.87 -6.35 4.72
C VAL A 67 8.92 -6.88 5.78
N PRO A 68 7.68 -7.29 5.43
CA PRO A 68 6.78 -7.85 6.41
C PRO A 68 7.43 -9.12 6.98
N LEU A 69 7.65 -9.16 8.29
CA LEU A 69 7.84 -10.43 8.97
C LEU A 69 6.57 -11.25 8.73
N ALA A 70 6.73 -12.51 8.34
CA ALA A 70 5.59 -13.39 8.05
C ALA A 70 4.53 -13.23 9.15
N PRO A 71 3.27 -12.86 8.81
CA PRO A 71 2.30 -12.50 9.81
C PRO A 71 2.03 -13.70 10.73
N PRO A 72 1.92 -13.51 12.05
CA PRO A 72 1.54 -14.60 12.94
C PRO A 72 0.19 -15.17 12.49
N ARG A 73 0.08 -16.50 12.38
CA ARG A 73 -1.17 -17.21 12.04
C ARG A 73 -2.17 -17.12 13.20
N ARG A 74 -2.65 -15.91 13.52
CA ARG A 74 -3.60 -15.69 14.62
C ARG A 74 -4.66 -14.64 14.30
N TRP A 75 -5.29 -14.79 13.15
CA TRP A 75 -6.63 -14.26 12.92
C TRP A 75 -7.58 -15.44 12.86
N ARG A 76 -8.17 -15.80 14.01
CA ARG A 76 -9.25 -16.79 14.07
C ARG A 76 -10.53 -16.09 13.60
N ARG A 77 -11.26 -16.76 12.70
CA ARG A 77 -12.62 -16.40 12.28
C ARG A 77 -13.54 -16.31 13.49
N GLY A 78 -14.47 -15.36 13.45
CA GLY A 78 -15.67 -15.38 14.27
C GLY A 78 -16.44 -16.69 14.04
N ALA A 79 -16.91 -17.26 15.14
CA ALA A 79 -18.06 -18.14 15.17
C ALA A 79 -19.34 -17.31 15.00
#